data_AF-A8U5Z8-F1
#
_entry.id   AF-A8U5Z8-F1
#
_cell.length_a   1.000
_cell.length_b   1.000
_cell.length_c   1.000
_cell.angle_alpha   90.00
_cell.angle_beta   90.00
_cell.angle_gamma   90.00
#
_symmetry.space_group_name_H-M   'P 1'
#
loop_
_entity.id
_entity.type
_entity.pdbx_description
1 polymer ?
#
loop_
_entity_poly.entity_id
_entity_poly.type
_entity_poly.pdbx_seq_one_letter_code
_entity_poly.pdbx_strand_id
1 'polypeptide(L)'
;MSGLFGTLNNATKGLLVQQSALQTTSHNISNANTEGYSRQKVTMVADNPYTLGGIGQLGTGVRIASIDRIVDPYVNNQLRNENSSLEMYSQKSDVLAN
;
A
#
# COMPACT_ATOMS: atom_id res chain seq x y z
N MET A 1 12.39 -7.76 27.74
CA MET A 1 12.39 -8.95 26.86
C MET A 1 13.65 -9.00 26.00
N SER A 2 14.83 -9.11 26.64
CA SER A 2 16.08 -9.46 25.95
C SER A 2 16.36 -10.92 26.30
N GLY A 3 16.11 -11.84 25.36
CA GLY A 3 16.19 -13.30 25.56
C GLY A 3 15.60 -14.08 24.38
N LEU A 4 15.81 -15.40 24.35
CA LEU A 4 15.43 -16.30 23.26
C LEU A 4 13.98 -16.11 22.78
N PHE A 5 13.02 -15.92 23.69
CA PHE A 5 11.63 -15.69 23.30
C PHE A 5 11.40 -14.37 22.57
N GLY A 6 12.16 -13.32 22.90
CA GLY A 6 12.09 -12.04 22.20
C GLY A 6 12.65 -12.13 20.77
N THR A 7 13.75 -12.86 20.59
CA THR A 7 14.35 -13.06 19.25
C THR A 7 13.49 -13.97 18.37
N LEU A 8 12.93 -15.05 18.93
CA LEU A 8 11.99 -15.91 18.23
C LEU A 8 10.73 -15.14 17.83
N ASN A 9 10.16 -14.35 18.73
CA ASN A 9 8.99 -13.53 18.42
C ASN A 9 9.28 -12.52 17.29
N ASN A 10 10.45 -11.86 17.31
CA ASN A 10 10.86 -10.98 16.22
C ASN A 10 10.98 -11.74 14.88
N ALA A 11 11.63 -12.91 14.89
CA ALA A 11 11.73 -13.77 13.71
C ALA A 11 10.35 -14.18 13.18
N THR A 12 9.42 -14.59 14.06
CA THR A 12 8.04 -14.94 13.70
C THR A 12 7.32 -13.75 13.08
N LYS A 13 7.43 -12.55 13.66
CA LYS A 13 6.84 -11.33 13.07
C LYS A 13 7.39 -11.05 11.68
N GLY A 14 8.71 -11.16 11.49
CA GLY A 14 9.35 -10.98 10.19
C GLY A 14 8.81 -11.97 9.14
N LEU A 15 8.69 -13.25 9.50
CA LEU A 15 8.14 -14.27 8.60
C LEU A 15 6.68 -14.03 8.25
N LEU A 16 5.85 -13.64 9.22
CA LEU A 16 4.43 -13.35 8.98
C LEU A 16 4.26 -12.14 8.06
N VAL A 17 5.00 -11.06 8.29
CA VAL A 17 4.99 -9.87 7.43
C VAL A 17 5.42 -10.22 6.01
N GLN A 18 6.48 -11.02 5.86
CA GLN A 18 6.96 -11.46 4.56
C GLN A 18 5.94 -12.38 3.86
N GLN A 19 5.25 -13.25 4.60
CA GLN A 19 4.19 -14.09 4.05
C GLN A 19 3.04 -13.25 3.48
N SER A 20 2.59 -12.22 4.20
CA SER A 20 1.60 -11.28 3.68
C SER A 20 2.11 -10.51 2.45
N ALA A 21 3.37 -10.10 2.41
CA ALA A 21 3.96 -9.47 1.23
C ALA A 21 3.98 -10.41 0.01
N LEU A 22 4.25 -11.69 0.21
CA LEU A 22 4.14 -12.71 -0.84
C LEU A 22 2.70 -12.93 -1.30
N GLN A 23 1.72 -12.90 -0.38
CA GLN A 23 0.30 -12.96 -0.75
C GLN A 23 -0.12 -11.78 -1.62
N THR A 24 0.27 -10.56 -1.28
CA THR A 24 0.01 -9.38 -2.12
C THR A 24 0.70 -9.50 -3.48
N THR A 25 1.91 -10.03 -3.52
CA THR A 25 2.62 -10.29 -4.77
C THR A 25 1.88 -11.32 -5.63
N SER A 26 1.41 -12.41 -5.03
CA SER A 26 0.57 -13.41 -5.70
C SER A 26 -0.71 -12.78 -6.26
N HIS A 27 -1.40 -11.97 -5.46
CA HIS A 27 -2.61 -11.26 -5.89
C HIS A 27 -2.34 -10.33 -7.08
N ASN A 28 -1.22 -9.62 -7.07
CA ASN A 28 -0.81 -8.77 -8.19
C ASN A 28 -0.54 -9.58 -9.46
N ILE A 29 0.14 -10.73 -9.35
CA ILE A 29 0.44 -11.59 -10.49
C ILE A 29 -0.86 -12.16 -11.08
N SER A 30 -1.77 -12.66 -10.23
CA SER A 30 -3.04 -13.22 -10.66
C SER A 30 -3.92 -12.20 -11.40
N ASN A 31 -3.85 -10.92 -11.03
CA ASN A 31 -4.63 -9.85 -11.64
C ASN A 31 -3.82 -9.01 -12.65
N ALA A 32 -2.62 -9.45 -13.05
CA ALA A 32 -1.73 -8.66 -13.89
C ALA A 32 -2.33 -8.33 -15.27
N ASN A 33 -3.20 -9.21 -15.78
CA ASN A 33 -3.87 -9.05 -17.07
C ASN A 33 -5.31 -8.54 -16.95
N THR A 34 -5.76 -8.18 -15.74
CA THR A 34 -7.10 -7.64 -15.54
C THR A 34 -7.09 -6.14 -15.87
N GLU A 35 -7.89 -5.74 -16.86
CA GLU A 35 -8.01 -4.34 -17.26
C GLU A 35 -8.43 -3.45 -16.08
N GLY A 36 -7.80 -2.29 -15.93
CA GLY A 36 -8.05 -1.37 -14.81
C GLY A 36 -7.47 -1.82 -13.46
N TYR A 37 -6.79 -2.97 -13.37
CA TYR A 37 -6.14 -3.38 -12.13
C TYR A 37 -4.93 -2.48 -11.83
N SER A 38 -4.88 -1.93 -10.61
CA SER A 38 -3.70 -1.28 -10.06
C SER A 38 -3.08 -2.16 -8.99
N ARG A 39 -1.78 -2.42 -9.17
CA ARG A 39 -0.97 -3.24 -8.27
C ARG A 39 -0.95 -2.67 -6.86
N GLN A 40 -0.96 -3.55 -5.87
CA GLN A 40 -0.84 -3.22 -4.47
C GLN A 40 0.61 -3.39 -3.99
N LYS A 41 1.09 -2.53 -3.11
CA LYS A 41 2.41 -2.60 -2.49
C LYS A 41 2.25 -2.58 -0.98
N VAL A 42 2.87 -3.55 -0.32
CA VAL A 42 2.96 -3.62 1.14
C VAL A 42 4.06 -2.67 1.61
N THR A 43 3.71 -1.74 2.49
CA THR A 43 4.66 -0.85 3.16
C THR A 43 4.98 -1.45 4.52
N MET A 44 6.24 -1.84 4.72
CA MET A 44 6.73 -2.41 5.98
C MET A 44 7.46 -1.34 6.79
N VAL A 45 7.23 -1.31 8.10
CA VAL A 45 7.87 -0.37 9.03
C VAL A 45 8.35 -1.10 10.27
N ALA A 46 9.34 -0.52 10.95
CA ALA A 46 9.74 -0.99 12.26
C ALA A 46 8.55 -0.97 13.21
N ASP A 47 8.41 -2.05 13.99
CA ASP A 47 7.40 -2.12 15.04
C ASP A 47 7.78 -1.20 16.21
N ASN A 48 6.79 -0.84 17.02
CA ASN A 48 6.97 0.14 18.08
C ASN A 48 8.05 -0.34 19.08
N PRO A 49 9.12 0.44 19.29
CA PRO A 49 10.22 0.01 20.13
C PRO A 49 9.77 -0.08 21.59
N TYR A 50 10.31 -1.06 22.31
CA TYR A 50 10.12 -1.19 23.75
C TYR A 50 11.19 -0.38 24.47
N THR A 51 10.76 0.55 25.33
CA THR A 51 11.69 1.42 26.07
C THR A 51 12.09 0.76 27.39
N LEU A 52 13.38 0.52 27.61
CA LEU A 52 13.92 0.16 28.93
C LEU A 52 14.52 1.40 29.59
N GLY A 53 14.04 1.71 30.80
CA GLY A 53 14.60 2.78 31.62
C GLY A 53 16.11 2.60 31.84
N GLY A 54 16.90 3.63 31.55
CA GLY A 54 18.35 3.65 31.71
C GLY A 54 19.17 2.94 30.62
N ILE A 55 18.53 2.22 29.69
CA ILE A 55 19.21 1.37 28.69
C ILE A 55 18.84 1.77 27.24
N GLY A 56 17.74 2.49 27.06
CA GLY A 56 17.32 3.03 25.76
C GLY A 56 16.16 2.24 25.13
N GLN A 57 16.05 2.32 23.79
CA GLN A 57 14.98 1.70 23.02
C GLN A 57 15.44 0.37 22.41
N LEU A 58 14.63 -0.67 22.58
CA LEU A 58 14.82 -2.00 21.99
C LEU A 58 13.83 -2.21 20.84
N GLY A 59 14.33 -2.54 19.66
CA GLY A 59 13.49 -2.88 18.51
C GLY A 59 12.67 -4.15 18.75
N THR A 60 11.38 -4.11 18.39
CA THR A 60 10.42 -5.23 18.61
C THR A 60 10.05 -5.97 17.33
N GLY A 61 10.73 -5.65 16.23
CA GLY A 61 10.62 -6.29 14.93
C GLY A 61 10.05 -5.38 13.85
N VAL A 62 9.27 -5.98 12.94
CA VAL A 62 8.66 -5.32 11.78
C VAL A 62 7.15 -5.56 11.78
N ARG A 63 6.40 -4.61 11.23
CA ARG A 63 4.96 -4.73 10.97
C ARG A 63 4.62 -4.13 9.61
N ILE A 64 3.43 -4.46 9.11
CA ILE A 64 2.85 -3.81 7.94
C ILE A 64 2.25 -2.47 8.40
N ALA A 65 2.62 -1.38 7.74
CA ALA A 65 2.00 -0.08 7.92
C ALA A 65 0.73 0.07 7.11
N SER A 66 0.79 -0.30 5.83
CA SER A 66 -0.29 -0.15 4.86
C SER A 66 -0.08 -1.08 3.67
N ILE A 67 -1.17 -1.29 2.91
CA ILE A 67 -1.13 -1.92 1.59
C ILE A 67 -1.71 -0.89 0.62
N ASP A 68 -0.84 -0.22 -0.12
CA ASP A 68 -1.20 0.92 -0.94
C ASP A 68 -1.28 0.54 -2.42
N ARG A 69 -2.22 1.12 -3.15
CA ARG A 69 -2.30 0.96 -4.60
C ARG A 69 -1.28 1.87 -5.28
N ILE A 70 -0.50 1.30 -6.19
CA ILE A 70 0.41 2.09 -7.02
C ILE A 70 -0.36 2.58 -8.24
N VAL A 71 -0.61 3.87 -8.25
CA VAL A 71 -1.18 4.62 -9.37
C VAL A 71 -0.27 5.80 -9.66
N ASP A 72 -0.23 6.22 -10.93
CA ASP A 72 0.48 7.44 -11.29
C ASP A 72 -0.44 8.65 -11.02
N PRO A 73 -0.09 9.52 -10.05
CA PRO A 73 -0.92 10.67 -9.72
C PRO A 73 -0.99 11.69 -10.86
N TYR A 74 0.05 11.82 -11.69
CA TYR A 74 0.06 12.72 -12.83
C TYR A 74 -0.93 12.24 -13.90
N VAL A 75 -0.86 10.96 -14.28
CA VAL A 75 -1.79 10.36 -15.25
C VAL A 75 -3.22 10.42 -14.75
N ASN A 76 -3.45 10.18 -13.45
CA ASN A 76 -4.78 10.32 -12.86
C ASN A 76 -5.30 11.76 -12.92
N ASN A 77 -4.45 12.75 -12.65
CA ASN A 77 -4.85 14.15 -12.74
C ASN A 77 -5.15 14.55 -14.18
N GLN A 78 -4.33 14.12 -15.14
CA GLN A 78 -4.57 14.37 -16.56
C GLN A 78 -5.90 13.74 -17.00
N LEU A 79 -6.14 12.47 -16.67
CA LEU A 79 -7.39 11.79 -17.00
C LEU A 79 -8.61 12.51 -16.42
N ARG A 80 -8.52 12.99 -15.17
CA ARG A 80 -9.60 13.77 -14.53
C ARG A 80 -9.87 15.10 -15.26
N ASN A 81 -8.83 15.82 -15.65
CA ASN A 81 -8.96 17.10 -16.35
C ASN A 81 -9.57 16.93 -17.75
N GLU A 82 -9.12 15.91 -18.49
CA GLU A 82 -9.65 15.59 -19.81
C GLU A 82 -11.11 15.14 -19.72
N ASN A 83 -11.45 14.29 -18.74
CA ASN A 83 -12.85 13.89 -18.51
C ASN A 83 -13.74 15.07 -18.14
N SER A 84 -13.28 15.98 -17.28
CA SER A 84 -14.03 17.19 -16.94
C SER A 84 -14.26 18.08 -18.17
N SER A 85 -13.28 18.18 -19.05
CA SER A 85 -13.40 18.94 -20.30
C SER A 85 -14.38 18.27 -21.26
N LEU A 86 -14.30 16.94 -21.41
CA LEU A 86 -15.21 16.14 -22.23
C LEU A 86 -16.67 16.29 -21.75
N GLU A 87 -16.91 16.19 -20.44
CA GLU A 87 -18.24 16.35 -19.83
C GLU A 87 -18.80 17.77 -20.03
N MET A 88 -17.95 18.80 -19.96
CA MET A 88 -18.37 20.16 -20.26
C MET A 88 -18.83 20.29 -21.72
N TYR A 89 -18.10 19.72 -22.66
CA TYR A 89 -18.46 19.75 -24.09
C TYR A 89 -19.71 18.94 -24.39
N SER A 90 -19.89 17.76 -23.75
CA SER A 90 -21.09 16.94 -23.94
C SER A 90 -22.33 17.66 -23.40
N GLN A 91 -22.25 18.28 -22.23
CA GLN A 91 -23.37 19.07 -21.69
C GLN A 91 -23.69 20.26 -22.60
N LYS A 92 -22.67 20.92 -23.15
CA LYS A 92 -22.88 22.02 -24.10
C LYS A 92 -23.55 21.53 -25.39
N SER A 93 -23.15 20.38 -25.93
CA SER A 93 -23.81 19.82 -27.11
C SER A 93 -25.25 19.43 -26.82
N ASP A 94 -25.54 18.87 -25.64
CA ASP A 94 -26.90 18.47 -25.25
C ASP A 94 -27.84 19.67 -25.09
N VAL A 95 -27.34 20.78 -24.53
CA VAL A 95 -28.09 22.04 -24.43
C VAL A 95 -28.34 22.66 -25.81
N LEU A 96 -27.37 22.56 -26.73
CA LEU A 96 -27.50 23.10 -28.09
C LEU A 96 -28.31 22.22 -29.04
N ALA A 97 -28.55 20.95 -28.67
CA ALA A 97 -29.34 20.00 -29.44
C ALA A 97 -30.84 20.05 -29.12
N ASN A 98 -31.25 20.75 -28.05
CA ASN A 98 -32.64 21.14 -27.77
C ASN A 98 -32.94 22.54 -28.32
#